data_AF-G3PF41-F1
#
_entry.id   AF-G3PF41-F1
#
_cell.length_a   1.000
_cell.length_b   1.000
_cell.length_c   1.000
_cell.angle_alpha   90.00
_cell.angle_beta   90.00
_cell.angle_gamma   90.00
#
_symmetry.space_group_name_H-M   'P 1'
#
loop_
_entity.id
_entity.type
_entity.pdbx_description
1 polymer ?
#
loop_
_entity_poly.entity_id
_entity_poly.type
_entity_poly.pdbx_seq_one_letter_code
_entity_poly.pdbx_strand_id
1 'polypeptide(L)'
;MLVTVFCAPRDHPETTFALDVSPELELRDFIALCELESGIPAGEIQITIAEQTLKDHTRALGTYGLKDGDVVVLRQADRRPPPTQPAFPGLPHIDFRSITIPGTSSSTSQRVAVRPQQQQTSPPPPPPPQQQQPRSAQPSTPTAFRGSSPPGLDDPALLQQMLLSNPHELSLLKERNPPLAEALLSGDLERFTKVLLEQQQDRAKREQERIRLLTADPFDLDAQAKIEEDIRQHNVEENMTIAMEEAPESFGQVVMLYINCKVNGHPVKAFVDSGAQMTIMSQACAERCNIMRLVDRRWAGIAKGVGTQKIIGRVHLAQVQIEGDFLPCSFSILEDQPMDMLLGLDMLKRHQCSIDLKKNLLLIGTTGTETRFLSEAELPECARLAYGPEGREDTRTDEVADRELAEALQRSIHESGPH
;
A
#
# COMPACT_ATOMS: atom_id res chain seq x y z
N MET A 1 36.72 -11.85 -26.30
CA MET A 1 37.12 -10.44 -26.49
C MET A 1 36.28 -9.64 -25.55
N LEU A 2 36.92 -8.88 -24.67
CA LEU A 2 36.26 -8.09 -23.65
C LEU A 2 35.81 -6.76 -24.26
N VAL A 3 34.50 -6.59 -24.43
CA VAL A 3 33.90 -5.37 -24.98
C VAL A 3 33.20 -4.62 -23.85
N THR A 4 33.46 -3.33 -23.71
CA THR A 4 32.78 -2.49 -22.72
C THR A 4 31.57 -1.82 -23.37
N VAL A 5 30.38 -2.02 -22.84
CA VAL A 5 29.14 -1.43 -23.32
C VAL A 5 28.79 -0.24 -22.44
N PHE A 6 28.81 0.97 -23.02
CA PHE A 6 28.27 2.18 -22.41
C PHE A 6 26.80 2.32 -22.81
N CYS A 7 25.90 2.13 -21.85
CA CYS A 7 24.47 2.23 -22.04
C CYS A 7 23.96 3.56 -21.47
N ALA A 8 23.28 4.34 -22.30
CA ALA A 8 22.56 5.54 -21.89
C ALA A 8 21.05 5.33 -22.18
N PRO A 9 20.30 4.72 -21.23
CA PRO A 9 18.85 4.59 -21.34
C PRO A 9 18.18 5.96 -21.26
N ARG A 10 16.95 6.09 -21.77
CA ARG A 10 16.21 7.37 -21.71
C ARG A 10 15.75 7.71 -20.29
N ASP A 11 15.31 6.71 -19.54
CA ASP A 11 14.59 6.89 -18.29
C ASP A 11 15.37 6.39 -17.07
N HIS A 12 16.61 5.91 -17.25
CA HIS A 12 17.44 5.28 -16.22
C HIS A 12 18.88 5.83 -16.24
N PRO A 13 19.63 5.76 -15.11
CA PRO A 13 21.01 6.25 -15.05
C PRO A 13 21.94 5.51 -16.03
N GLU A 14 22.92 6.24 -16.57
CA GLU A 14 23.95 5.69 -17.45
C GLU A 14 24.65 4.50 -16.78
N THR A 15 24.66 3.37 -17.48
CA THR A 15 25.20 2.12 -16.96
C THR A 15 26.29 1.62 -17.89
N THR A 16 27.40 1.16 -17.34
CA THR A 16 28.51 0.58 -18.12
C THR A 16 28.78 -0.83 -17.64
N PHE A 17 28.82 -1.79 -18.56
CA PHE A 17 29.10 -3.20 -18.26
C PHE A 17 30.06 -3.79 -19.29
N ALA A 18 30.79 -4.84 -18.92
CA ALA A 18 31.76 -5.50 -19.80
C ALA A 18 31.28 -6.90 -20.16
N LEU A 19 31.34 -7.25 -21.45
CA LEU A 19 30.95 -8.54 -21.99
C LEU A 19 32.17 -9.23 -22.60
N ASP A 20 32.48 -10.46 -22.18
CA ASP A 20 33.45 -11.30 -22.86
C ASP A 20 32.76 -12.14 -23.94
N VAL A 21 32.95 -11.75 -25.20
CA VAL A 21 32.25 -12.32 -26.36
C VAL A 21 33.23 -12.86 -27.40
N SER A 22 32.82 -13.84 -28.19
CA SER A 22 33.64 -14.29 -29.33
C SER A 22 33.62 -13.24 -30.45
N PRO A 23 34.74 -12.98 -31.15
CA PRO A 23 34.73 -12.12 -32.34
C PRO A 23 33.86 -12.67 -33.49
N GLU A 24 33.52 -13.95 -33.45
CA GLU A 24 32.64 -14.62 -34.42
C GLU A 24 31.14 -14.51 -34.05
N LEU A 25 30.81 -13.97 -32.87
CA LEU A 25 29.43 -13.83 -32.42
C LEU A 25 28.64 -12.92 -33.36
N GLU A 26 27.42 -13.32 -33.73
CA GLU A 26 26.54 -12.49 -34.56
C GLU A 26 25.97 -11.31 -33.77
N LEU A 27 25.71 -10.20 -34.45
CA LEU A 27 25.13 -9.01 -33.84
C LEU A 27 23.78 -9.29 -33.14
N ARG A 28 22.94 -10.19 -33.67
CA ARG A 28 21.67 -10.57 -33.02
C ARG A 28 21.88 -11.13 -31.61
N ASP A 29 22.90 -11.97 -31.45
CA ASP A 29 23.16 -12.68 -30.21
C ASP A 29 23.83 -11.73 -29.22
N PHE A 30 24.63 -10.79 -29.73
CA PHE A 30 25.18 -9.68 -28.94
C PHE A 30 24.11 -8.70 -28.42
N ILE A 31 23.08 -8.40 -29.23
CA ILE A 31 21.93 -7.58 -28.79
C ILE A 31 21.16 -8.29 -27.68
N ALA A 32 20.97 -9.61 -27.76
CA ALA A 32 20.31 -10.39 -26.72
C ALA A 32 21.11 -10.37 -25.40
N LEU A 33 22.45 -10.43 -25.46
CA LEU A 33 23.30 -10.26 -24.28
C LEU A 33 23.19 -8.84 -23.70
N CYS A 34 23.14 -7.83 -24.56
CA CYS A 34 22.93 -6.45 -24.13
C CYS A 34 21.54 -6.23 -23.51
N GLU A 35 20.48 -6.86 -24.02
CA GLU A 35 19.13 -6.84 -23.44
C GLU A 35 19.12 -7.41 -22.02
N LEU A 36 19.84 -8.53 -21.81
CA LEU A 36 19.94 -9.16 -20.49
C LEU A 36 20.64 -8.26 -19.46
N GLU A 37 21.72 -7.58 -19.86
CA GLU A 37 22.50 -6.73 -18.95
C GLU A 37 21.94 -5.31 -18.77
N SER A 38 21.31 -4.74 -19.82
CA SER A 38 20.77 -3.38 -19.78
C SER A 38 19.29 -3.29 -19.42
N GLY A 39 18.53 -4.39 -19.53
CA GLY A 39 17.08 -4.41 -19.34
C GLY A 39 16.26 -3.74 -20.46
N ILE A 40 16.90 -3.28 -21.54
CA ILE A 40 16.24 -2.63 -22.67
C ILE A 40 15.78 -3.72 -23.67
N PRO A 41 14.52 -3.73 -24.13
CA PRO A 41 14.05 -4.70 -25.10
C PRO A 41 14.87 -4.69 -26.39
N ALA A 42 15.23 -5.85 -26.94
CA ALA A 42 16.09 -5.96 -28.13
C ALA A 42 15.59 -5.15 -29.35
N GLY A 43 14.27 -4.96 -29.49
CA GLY A 43 13.65 -4.16 -30.55
C GLY A 43 13.87 -2.64 -30.42
N GLU A 44 14.33 -2.18 -29.26
CA GLU A 44 14.62 -0.78 -28.94
C GLU A 44 16.14 -0.53 -28.83
N ILE A 45 16.97 -1.58 -28.85
CA ILE A 45 18.42 -1.47 -28.75
C ILE A 45 19.03 -1.03 -30.10
N GLN A 46 19.80 0.05 -30.06
CA GLN A 46 20.64 0.50 -31.17
C GLN A 46 22.11 0.59 -30.72
N ILE A 47 22.96 -0.26 -31.29
CA ILE A 47 24.39 -0.33 -30.97
C ILE A 47 25.19 0.50 -31.97
N THR A 48 26.08 1.37 -31.47
CA THR A 48 26.94 2.24 -32.26
C THR A 48 28.40 2.07 -31.88
N ILE A 49 29.28 1.95 -32.88
CA ILE A 49 30.72 1.78 -32.73
C ILE A 49 31.41 2.81 -33.62
N ALA A 50 32.30 3.64 -33.06
CA ALA A 50 33.02 4.68 -33.80
C ALA A 50 32.12 5.48 -34.76
N GLU A 51 30.96 5.93 -34.24
CA GLU A 51 29.91 6.67 -34.97
C GLU A 51 29.12 5.88 -36.03
N GLN A 52 29.35 4.58 -36.19
CA GLN A 52 28.59 3.70 -37.07
C GLN A 52 27.58 2.84 -36.31
N THR A 53 26.28 3.01 -36.61
CA THR A 53 25.23 2.11 -36.10
C THR A 53 25.29 0.76 -36.81
N LEU A 54 25.31 -0.31 -36.03
CA LEU A 54 25.24 -1.68 -36.52
C LEU A 54 23.79 -2.02 -36.88
N LYS A 55 23.53 -2.46 -38.12
CA LYS A 55 22.16 -2.70 -38.64
C LYS A 55 21.92 -4.11 -39.16
N ASP A 56 22.97 -4.85 -39.47
CA ASP A 56 22.86 -6.20 -40.03
C ASP A 56 23.05 -7.24 -38.90
N HIS A 57 21.93 -7.77 -38.43
CA HIS A 57 21.88 -8.66 -37.28
C HIS A 57 22.56 -10.03 -37.52
N THR A 58 22.87 -10.38 -38.77
CA THR A 58 23.46 -11.69 -39.14
C THR A 58 24.99 -11.67 -39.25
N ARG A 59 25.57 -10.47 -39.12
CA ARG A 59 27.00 -10.26 -39.32
C ARG A 59 27.78 -10.38 -38.01
N ALA A 60 28.94 -11.04 -38.07
CA ALA A 60 29.80 -11.27 -36.90
C ALA A 60 30.45 -9.98 -36.38
N LEU A 61 30.57 -9.83 -35.06
CA LEU A 61 31.09 -8.63 -34.40
C LEU A 61 32.49 -8.23 -34.88
N GLY A 62 33.40 -9.19 -35.08
CA GLY A 62 34.77 -8.91 -35.56
C GLY A 62 34.80 -8.28 -36.95
N THR A 63 33.79 -8.53 -37.79
CA THR A 63 33.68 -7.91 -39.13
C THR A 63 33.16 -6.47 -39.09
N TYR A 64 32.67 -6.00 -37.94
CA TYR A 64 32.39 -4.59 -37.65
C TYR A 64 33.61 -3.86 -37.10
N GLY A 65 34.76 -4.54 -36.98
CA GLY A 65 36.01 -3.95 -36.53
C GLY A 65 36.19 -3.94 -35.01
N LEU A 66 35.31 -4.61 -34.26
CA LEU A 66 35.42 -4.78 -32.81
C LEU A 66 36.66 -5.57 -32.42
N LYS A 67 37.42 -5.01 -31.47
CA LYS A 67 38.60 -5.62 -30.87
C LYS A 67 38.44 -5.75 -29.35
N ASP A 68 39.35 -6.53 -28.78
CA ASP A 68 39.47 -6.67 -27.34
C ASP A 68 39.79 -5.31 -26.68
N GLY A 69 38.95 -4.89 -25.74
CA GLY A 69 39.04 -3.62 -25.03
C GLY A 69 38.24 -2.46 -25.63
N ASP A 70 37.51 -2.67 -26.73
CA ASP A 70 36.73 -1.60 -27.37
C ASP A 70 35.48 -1.23 -26.55
N VAL A 71 35.09 0.04 -26.65
CA VAL A 71 33.88 0.58 -26.05
C VAL A 71 32.79 0.76 -27.11
N VAL A 72 31.61 0.19 -26.87
CA VAL A 72 30.42 0.33 -27.72
C VAL A 72 29.36 1.14 -27.01
N VAL A 73 28.61 1.95 -27.76
CA VAL A 73 27.53 2.76 -27.21
C VAL A 73 26.19 2.11 -27.53
N LEU A 74 25.43 1.79 -26.49
CA LEU A 74 24.07 1.30 -26.58
C LEU A 74 23.10 2.45 -26.33
N ARG A 75 22.19 2.68 -27.28
CA ARG A 75 21.11 3.66 -27.17
C ARG A 75 19.74 3.01 -27.31
N GLN A 76 18.76 3.51 -26.55
CA GLN A 76 17.36 3.12 -26.68
C GLN A 76 16.65 3.99 -27.74
N ALA A 77 16.10 3.34 -28.77
CA ALA A 77 15.36 3.96 -29.86
C ALA A 77 13.85 3.99 -29.59
N ASP A 78 13.14 4.98 -30.16
CA ASP A 78 11.69 5.09 -30.02
C ASP A 78 10.96 3.89 -30.66
N ARG A 79 10.00 3.34 -29.93
CA ARG A 79 9.17 2.20 -30.31
C ARG A 79 8.45 2.46 -31.63
N ARG A 80 8.98 1.93 -32.74
CA ARG A 80 8.28 1.97 -34.04
C ARG A 80 7.21 0.87 -34.08
N PRO A 81 5.93 1.20 -34.38
CA PRO A 81 4.92 0.18 -34.62
C PRO A 81 5.28 -0.63 -35.89
N PRO A 82 4.98 -1.94 -35.93
CA PRO A 82 5.29 -2.78 -37.08
C PRO A 82 4.53 -2.31 -38.34
N PRO A 83 5.09 -2.50 -39.55
CA PRO A 83 4.44 -2.08 -40.78
C PRO A 83 3.18 -2.90 -41.04
N THR A 84 2.05 -2.21 -41.22
CA THR A 84 0.77 -2.78 -41.65
C THR A 84 0.86 -3.20 -43.12
N GLN A 85 0.48 -4.46 -43.41
CA GLN A 85 0.29 -4.96 -44.78
C GLN A 85 -0.87 -4.22 -45.49
N PRO A 86 -0.88 -4.18 -46.84
CA PRO A 86 -1.74 -3.26 -47.59
C PRO A 86 -3.22 -3.68 -47.59
N ALA A 87 -4.08 -2.66 -47.55
CA ALA A 87 -5.53 -2.76 -47.57
C ALA A 87 -6.09 -3.26 -48.91
N PHE A 88 -7.17 -4.04 -48.84
CA PHE A 88 -8.10 -4.23 -49.94
C PHE A 88 -9.07 -3.04 -50.02
N PRO A 89 -9.42 -2.52 -51.22
CA PRO A 89 -10.30 -1.37 -51.34
C PRO A 89 -11.78 -1.79 -51.32
N GLY A 90 -12.61 -1.19 -50.44
CA GLY A 90 -14.07 -1.28 -50.57
C GLY A 90 -14.99 -1.06 -49.35
N LEU A 91 -14.49 -0.94 -48.11
CA LEU A 91 -15.35 -0.75 -46.92
C LEU A 91 -14.82 0.38 -46.01
N PRO A 92 -15.69 1.23 -45.43
CA PRO A 92 -15.28 2.20 -44.42
C PRO A 92 -14.87 1.48 -43.12
N HIS A 93 -13.65 1.71 -42.68
CA HIS A 93 -13.04 1.11 -41.49
C HIS A 93 -13.54 1.83 -40.23
N ILE A 94 -14.35 1.17 -39.41
CA ILE A 94 -14.69 1.64 -38.06
C ILE A 94 -13.72 0.93 -37.09
N ASP A 95 -12.87 1.69 -36.40
CA ASP A 95 -11.90 1.19 -35.43
C ASP A 95 -12.50 1.21 -34.01
N PHE A 96 -12.84 0.04 -33.48
CA PHE A 96 -13.44 -0.13 -32.14
C PHE A 96 -12.40 -0.31 -31.01
N ARG A 97 -11.09 -0.17 -31.30
CA ARG A 97 -10.04 -0.25 -30.26
C ARG A 97 -9.95 0.98 -29.35
N SER A 98 -10.60 2.09 -29.71
CA SER A 98 -10.53 3.36 -28.98
C SER A 98 -11.67 3.58 -27.96
N ILE A 99 -12.56 2.59 -27.78
CA ILE A 99 -13.64 2.67 -26.79
C ILE A 99 -13.22 1.96 -25.50
N THR A 100 -12.55 2.71 -24.61
CA THR A 100 -12.31 2.34 -23.22
C THR A 100 -13.45 2.85 -22.34
N ILE A 101 -13.98 2.00 -21.46
CA ILE A 101 -14.86 2.42 -20.35
C ILE A 101 -14.21 1.90 -19.06
N PRO A 102 -13.97 2.74 -18.04
CA PRO A 102 -13.50 2.32 -16.72
C PRO A 102 -14.64 1.66 -15.93
N GLY A 103 -14.38 0.53 -15.24
CA GLY A 103 -15.35 -0.01 -14.28
C GLY A 103 -15.36 -1.52 -13.99
N THR A 104 -14.44 -2.35 -14.51
CA THR A 104 -14.36 -3.76 -14.10
C THR A 104 -12.96 -4.09 -13.61
N SER A 105 -12.84 -4.19 -12.29
CA SER A 105 -11.69 -4.78 -11.59
C SER A 105 -11.51 -6.21 -12.07
N SER A 106 -10.40 -6.49 -12.75
CA SER A 106 -9.88 -7.86 -12.86
C SER A 106 -8.40 -7.81 -12.53
N SER A 107 -8.09 -8.40 -11.38
CA SER A 107 -6.76 -8.67 -10.87
C SER A 107 -5.98 -9.50 -11.89
N THR A 108 -4.86 -8.97 -12.37
CA THR A 108 -3.79 -9.79 -12.92
C THR A 108 -2.53 -9.47 -12.14
N SER A 109 -2.19 -10.38 -11.22
CA SER A 109 -0.92 -10.39 -10.50
C SER A 109 0.24 -10.51 -11.49
N GLN A 110 1.19 -9.58 -11.44
CA GLN A 110 2.56 -9.85 -11.83
C GLN A 110 3.51 -9.36 -10.73
N ARG A 111 4.27 -10.33 -10.21
CA ARG A 111 5.37 -10.20 -9.26
C ARG A 111 6.59 -9.59 -9.96
N VAL A 112 7.22 -8.58 -9.36
CA VAL A 112 8.67 -8.30 -9.39
C VAL A 112 8.97 -7.50 -8.10
N ALA A 113 9.51 -8.09 -7.03
CA ALA A 113 10.93 -8.30 -6.71
C ALA A 113 11.72 -6.99 -6.50
N VAL A 114 11.72 -6.49 -5.26
CA VAL A 114 12.60 -5.43 -4.76
C VAL A 114 13.65 -6.03 -3.82
N ARG A 115 14.90 -5.59 -3.97
CA ARG A 115 15.99 -5.75 -3.00
C ARG A 115 16.44 -4.35 -2.56
N PRO A 116 16.89 -4.17 -1.30
CA PRO A 116 16.85 -2.88 -0.62
C PRO A 116 18.21 -2.18 -0.61
N GLN A 117 18.24 -0.83 -0.55
CA GLN A 117 19.33 -0.13 0.14
C GLN A 117 19.08 1.36 0.48
N GLN A 118 18.98 1.57 1.80
CA GLN A 118 19.74 2.52 2.64
C GLN A 118 19.71 4.04 2.36
N GLN A 119 19.15 4.72 3.38
CA GLN A 119 19.26 6.13 3.74
C GLN A 119 20.70 6.67 3.79
N GLN A 120 20.89 7.88 3.25
CA GLN A 120 21.78 8.87 3.86
C GLN A 120 21.26 10.30 3.67
N THR A 121 21.36 11.06 4.76
CA THR A 121 20.84 12.39 5.05
C THR A 121 21.67 13.52 4.45
N SER A 122 21.05 14.48 3.75
CA SER A 122 21.36 15.93 3.81
C SER A 122 20.43 16.75 2.88
N PRO A 123 20.01 17.97 3.25
CA PRO A 123 19.10 18.79 2.42
C PRO A 123 19.88 19.67 1.41
N PRO A 124 19.41 19.84 0.16
CA PRO A 124 19.98 20.84 -0.76
C PRO A 124 19.32 22.23 -0.63
N PRO A 125 20.01 23.33 -1.01
CA PRO A 125 19.58 24.72 -0.83
C PRO A 125 18.59 25.20 -1.93
N PRO A 126 17.90 26.35 -1.73
CA PRO A 126 16.88 26.82 -2.67
C PRO A 126 17.47 27.42 -3.96
N PRO A 127 16.77 27.32 -5.11
CA PRO A 127 17.24 27.93 -6.36
C PRO A 127 16.91 29.45 -6.44
N PRO A 128 17.72 30.25 -7.18
CA PRO A 128 17.52 31.69 -7.36
C PRO A 128 16.47 32.04 -8.44
N PRO A 129 15.97 33.29 -8.47
CA PRO A 129 14.91 33.70 -9.40
C PRO A 129 15.48 34.10 -10.77
N GLN A 130 14.99 33.48 -11.86
CA GLN A 130 15.30 33.90 -13.23
C GLN A 130 14.05 34.13 -14.09
N GLN A 131 13.85 35.42 -14.34
CA GLN A 131 13.48 36.13 -15.58
C GLN A 131 12.80 35.38 -16.74
N GLN A 132 11.68 35.99 -17.15
CA GLN A 132 10.95 35.82 -18.40
C GLN A 132 11.84 36.05 -19.64
N GLN A 133 11.77 35.15 -20.62
CA GLN A 133 11.88 35.44 -22.07
C GLN A 133 11.36 34.23 -22.90
N PRO A 134 11.02 34.42 -24.19
CA PRO A 134 9.80 33.90 -24.81
C PRO A 134 9.92 32.49 -25.41
N ARG A 135 8.82 31.73 -25.32
CA ARG A 135 8.65 30.42 -25.98
C ARG A 135 8.63 30.59 -27.51
N SER A 136 9.63 30.02 -28.16
CA SER A 136 9.62 29.71 -29.60
C SER A 136 8.98 28.33 -29.84
N ALA A 137 8.09 28.31 -30.83
CA ALA A 137 7.50 27.20 -31.59
C ALA A 137 7.59 25.77 -31.01
N GLN A 138 6.47 25.27 -30.49
CA GLN A 138 6.22 23.84 -30.30
C GLN A 138 5.97 23.13 -31.65
N PRO A 139 6.40 21.88 -31.83
CA PRO A 139 5.93 21.02 -32.91
C PRO A 139 4.46 20.64 -32.69
N SER A 140 3.72 20.67 -33.78
CA SER A 140 2.29 20.42 -33.88
C SER A 140 1.88 19.13 -33.18
N THR A 141 1.04 19.24 -32.15
CA THR A 141 0.22 18.14 -31.66
C THR A 141 -0.69 17.66 -32.80
N PRO A 142 -0.90 16.34 -32.96
CA PRO A 142 -1.90 15.87 -33.89
C PRO A 142 -3.25 16.38 -33.38
N THR A 143 -3.90 17.20 -34.20
CA THR A 143 -5.29 17.60 -34.04
C THR A 143 -6.10 16.35 -33.70
N ALA A 144 -6.50 16.24 -32.43
CA ALA A 144 -7.51 15.29 -32.02
C ALA A 144 -8.68 15.48 -32.97
N PHE A 145 -9.00 14.41 -33.71
CA PHE A 145 -10.14 14.38 -34.59
C PHE A 145 -11.33 14.95 -33.82
N ARG A 146 -11.86 16.10 -34.27
CA ARG A 146 -13.28 16.38 -34.14
C ARG A 146 -13.97 15.26 -34.90
N GLY A 147 -14.19 14.12 -34.23
CA GLY A 147 -15.16 13.14 -34.65
C GLY A 147 -16.51 13.78 -34.44
N SER A 148 -16.94 14.62 -35.38
CA SER A 148 -18.36 14.72 -35.66
C SER A 148 -18.81 13.28 -35.92
N SER A 149 -19.68 12.76 -35.04
CA SER A 149 -20.43 11.54 -35.31
C SER A 149 -20.94 11.61 -36.75
N PRO A 150 -20.68 10.60 -37.61
CA PRO A 150 -21.23 10.63 -38.95
C PRO A 150 -22.76 10.82 -38.86
N PRO A 151 -23.35 11.70 -39.69
CA PRO A 151 -24.77 12.03 -39.59
C PRO A 151 -25.59 10.77 -39.87
N GLY A 152 -26.27 10.25 -38.85
CA GLY A 152 -27.07 9.02 -38.93
C GLY A 152 -27.05 8.10 -37.70
N LEU A 153 -26.21 8.35 -36.69
CA LEU A 153 -26.15 7.56 -35.44
C LEU A 153 -27.14 8.01 -34.34
N ASP A 154 -27.96 9.02 -34.61
CA ASP A 154 -28.90 9.58 -33.62
C ASP A 154 -30.28 8.93 -33.68
N ASP A 155 -30.53 8.02 -34.63
CA ASP A 155 -31.78 7.28 -34.73
C ASP A 155 -31.68 5.93 -33.97
N PRO A 156 -32.32 5.78 -32.80
CA PRO A 156 -32.24 4.57 -31.99
C PRO A 156 -32.79 3.34 -32.71
N ALA A 157 -33.71 3.51 -33.67
CA ALA A 157 -34.28 2.40 -34.43
C ALA A 157 -33.27 1.82 -35.44
N LEU A 158 -32.54 2.70 -36.13
CA LEU A 158 -31.47 2.30 -37.06
C LEU A 158 -30.31 1.63 -36.31
N LEU A 159 -29.98 2.16 -35.13
CA LEU A 159 -28.89 1.66 -34.30
C LEU A 159 -29.22 0.29 -33.69
N GLN A 160 -30.48 0.07 -33.28
CA GLN A 160 -30.98 -1.25 -32.90
C GLN A 160 -30.86 -2.25 -34.06
N GLN A 161 -31.29 -1.86 -35.26
CA GLN A 161 -31.23 -2.73 -36.43
C GLN A 161 -29.79 -3.09 -36.80
N MET A 162 -28.88 -2.12 -36.76
CA MET A 162 -27.46 -2.33 -37.03
C MET A 162 -26.83 -3.34 -36.04
N LEU A 163 -27.07 -3.16 -34.74
CA LEU A 163 -26.55 -4.06 -33.70
C LEU A 163 -27.14 -5.47 -33.76
N LEU A 164 -28.39 -5.61 -34.18
CA LEU A 164 -29.02 -6.91 -34.41
C LEU A 164 -28.52 -7.58 -35.70
N SER A 165 -28.15 -6.78 -36.71
CA SER A 165 -27.63 -7.28 -37.98
C SER A 165 -26.17 -7.72 -37.93
N ASN A 166 -25.41 -7.31 -36.91
CA ASN A 166 -24.01 -7.70 -36.71
C ASN A 166 -23.82 -8.55 -35.43
N PRO A 167 -23.73 -9.89 -35.54
CA PRO A 167 -23.56 -10.79 -34.40
C PRO A 167 -22.29 -10.54 -33.57
N HIS A 168 -21.23 -10.00 -34.19
CA HIS A 168 -19.97 -9.70 -33.50
C HIS A 168 -20.11 -8.47 -32.59
N GLU A 169 -20.76 -7.41 -33.07
CA GLU A 169 -21.05 -6.21 -32.28
C GLU A 169 -21.99 -6.50 -31.11
N LEU A 170 -22.99 -7.36 -31.33
CA LEU A 170 -23.88 -7.83 -30.27
C LEU A 170 -23.11 -8.57 -29.16
N SER A 171 -22.11 -9.40 -29.53
CA SER A 171 -21.28 -10.11 -28.56
C SER A 171 -20.43 -9.14 -27.72
N LEU A 172 -19.82 -8.14 -28.37
CA LEU A 172 -19.03 -7.11 -27.69
C LEU A 172 -19.90 -6.23 -26.78
N LEU A 173 -21.12 -5.92 -27.21
CA LEU A 173 -22.07 -5.14 -26.42
C LEU A 173 -22.52 -5.92 -25.18
N LYS A 174 -22.78 -7.22 -25.29
CA LYS A 174 -23.10 -8.10 -24.15
C LYS A 174 -21.98 -8.14 -23.12
N GLU A 175 -20.74 -8.17 -23.58
CA GLU A 175 -19.56 -8.23 -22.71
C GLU A 175 -19.28 -6.90 -22.01
N ARG A 176 -19.39 -5.78 -22.74
CA ARG A 176 -18.97 -4.46 -22.23
C ARG A 176 -20.10 -3.61 -21.66
N ASN A 177 -21.34 -3.93 -21.98
CA ASN A 177 -22.51 -3.16 -21.58
C ASN A 177 -23.79 -4.04 -21.49
N PRO A 178 -23.85 -4.92 -20.48
CA PRO A 178 -24.98 -5.84 -20.30
C PRO A 178 -26.36 -5.16 -20.27
N PRO A 179 -26.56 -4.00 -19.58
CA PRO A 179 -27.87 -3.35 -19.52
C PRO A 179 -28.42 -2.90 -20.88
N LEU A 180 -27.54 -2.38 -21.75
CA LEU A 180 -27.95 -1.96 -23.10
C LEU A 180 -28.16 -3.17 -24.02
N ALA A 181 -27.37 -4.23 -23.85
CA ALA A 181 -27.54 -5.48 -24.59
C ALA A 181 -28.85 -6.19 -24.23
N GLU A 182 -29.24 -6.23 -22.96
CA GLU A 182 -30.52 -6.79 -22.51
C GLU A 182 -31.71 -6.00 -23.05
N ALA A 183 -31.64 -4.67 -23.03
CA ALA A 183 -32.65 -3.81 -23.61
C ALA A 183 -32.79 -4.04 -25.12
N LEU A 184 -31.67 -4.22 -25.83
CA LEU A 184 -31.66 -4.54 -27.26
C LEU A 184 -32.29 -5.92 -27.58
N LEU A 185 -31.96 -6.95 -26.80
CA LEU A 185 -32.44 -8.33 -26.99
C LEU A 185 -33.90 -8.52 -26.58
N SER A 186 -34.42 -7.65 -25.72
CA SER A 186 -35.82 -7.69 -25.29
C SER A 186 -36.81 -7.37 -26.42
N GLY A 187 -36.33 -6.82 -27.54
CA GLY A 187 -37.17 -6.44 -28.69
C GLY A 187 -38.02 -5.18 -28.45
N ASP A 188 -37.91 -4.57 -27.26
CA ASP A 188 -38.61 -3.35 -26.89
C ASP A 188 -37.77 -2.13 -27.27
N LEU A 189 -38.20 -1.44 -28.34
CA LEU A 189 -37.55 -0.25 -28.86
C LEU A 189 -37.59 0.93 -27.87
N GLU A 190 -38.66 1.08 -27.09
CA GLU A 190 -38.77 2.16 -26.09
C GLU A 190 -37.76 1.95 -24.96
N ARG A 191 -37.65 0.72 -24.48
CA ARG A 191 -36.69 0.35 -23.44
C ARG A 191 -35.25 0.51 -23.91
N PHE A 192 -34.93 0.08 -25.14
CA PHE A 192 -33.61 0.28 -25.73
C PHE A 192 -33.26 1.77 -25.85
N THR A 193 -34.18 2.58 -26.37
CA THR A 193 -33.98 4.03 -26.54
C THR A 193 -33.74 4.73 -25.21
N LYS A 194 -34.50 4.38 -24.16
CA LYS A 194 -34.33 4.93 -22.83
C LYS A 194 -32.93 4.66 -22.26
N VAL A 195 -32.50 3.39 -22.29
CA VAL A 195 -31.18 2.99 -21.75
C VAL A 195 -30.03 3.61 -22.56
N LEU A 196 -30.18 3.71 -23.88
CA LEU A 196 -29.20 4.35 -24.74
C LEU A 196 -29.03 5.84 -24.40
N LEU A 197 -30.14 6.57 -24.24
CA LEU A 197 -30.13 8.00 -23.94
C LEU A 197 -29.57 8.30 -22.55
N GLU A 198 -29.93 7.50 -21.54
CA GLU A 198 -29.40 7.61 -20.18
C GLU A 198 -27.88 7.40 -20.16
N GLN A 199 -27.37 6.39 -20.87
CA GLN A 199 -25.94 6.16 -20.97
C GLN A 199 -25.19 7.23 -21.77
N GLN A 200 -25.79 7.79 -22.82
CA GLN A 200 -25.20 8.91 -23.56
C GLN A 200 -25.12 10.16 -22.66
N GLN A 201 -26.15 10.44 -21.88
CA GLN A 201 -26.17 11.56 -20.92
C GLN A 201 -25.13 11.37 -19.82
N ASP A 202 -25.01 10.18 -19.24
CA ASP A 202 -23.99 9.89 -18.22
C ASP A 202 -22.57 10.04 -18.76
N ARG A 203 -22.32 9.57 -19.99
CA ARG A 203 -21.03 9.77 -20.67
C ARG A 203 -20.77 11.24 -20.95
N ALA A 204 -21.75 11.97 -21.48
CA ALA A 204 -21.63 13.39 -21.76
C ALA A 204 -21.34 14.18 -20.47
N LYS A 205 -21.99 13.82 -19.36
CA LYS A 205 -21.78 14.45 -18.05
C LYS A 205 -20.37 14.19 -17.51
N ARG A 206 -19.88 12.95 -17.56
CA ARG A 206 -18.51 12.60 -17.14
C ARG A 206 -17.45 13.26 -18.02
N GLU A 207 -17.68 13.30 -19.32
CA GLU A 207 -16.77 13.96 -20.27
C GLU A 207 -16.76 15.48 -20.02
N GLN A 208 -17.92 16.08 -19.77
CA GLN A 208 -18.03 17.50 -19.49
C GLN A 208 -17.39 17.87 -18.14
N GLU A 209 -17.46 16.99 -17.14
CA GLU A 209 -16.76 17.16 -15.86
C GLU A 209 -15.23 17.01 -16.02
N ARG A 210 -14.78 16.04 -16.83
CA ARG A 210 -13.37 15.88 -17.19
C ARG A 210 -12.83 17.10 -17.96
N ILE A 211 -13.58 17.60 -18.94
CA ILE A 211 -13.24 18.81 -19.69
C ILE A 211 -13.23 20.02 -18.76
N ARG A 212 -14.18 20.13 -17.82
CA ARG A 212 -14.21 21.22 -16.84
C ARG A 212 -12.96 21.21 -15.96
N LEU A 213 -12.49 20.04 -15.51
CA LEU A 213 -11.25 19.91 -14.74
C LEU A 213 -9.99 20.22 -15.58
N LEU A 214 -9.96 19.81 -16.85
CA LEU A 214 -8.84 20.06 -17.77
C LEU A 214 -8.79 21.51 -18.31
N THR A 215 -9.93 22.19 -18.33
CA THR A 215 -10.09 23.56 -18.83
C THR A 215 -10.23 24.57 -17.68
N ALA A 216 -10.27 24.10 -16.43
CA ALA A 216 -10.23 24.98 -15.26
C ALA A 216 -8.94 25.79 -15.29
N ASP A 217 -9.06 27.07 -14.94
CA ASP A 217 -7.94 28.00 -14.81
C ASP A 217 -6.90 27.38 -13.85
N PRO A 218 -5.59 27.40 -14.17
CA PRO A 218 -4.53 26.96 -13.25
C PRO A 218 -4.60 27.58 -11.84
N PHE A 219 -5.39 28.65 -11.63
CA PHE A 219 -5.64 29.30 -10.34
C PHE A 219 -7.03 29.03 -9.73
N ASP A 220 -7.79 28.07 -10.26
CA ASP A 220 -9.06 27.65 -9.67
C ASP A 220 -8.78 26.85 -8.38
N LEU A 221 -9.18 27.41 -7.24
CA LEU A 221 -8.89 26.89 -5.90
C LEU A 221 -9.46 25.48 -5.70
N ASP A 222 -10.62 25.18 -6.28
CA ASP A 222 -11.27 23.88 -6.16
C ASP A 222 -10.53 22.81 -6.97
N ALA A 223 -9.95 23.17 -8.13
CA ALA A 223 -9.15 22.27 -8.95
C ALA A 223 -7.78 22.01 -8.30
N GLN A 224 -7.15 23.04 -7.73
CA GLN A 224 -5.89 22.89 -6.98
C GLN A 224 -6.06 22.02 -5.73
N ALA A 225 -7.14 22.21 -4.96
CA ALA A 225 -7.43 21.38 -3.79
C ALA A 225 -7.64 19.91 -4.14
N LYS A 226 -8.28 19.62 -5.28
CA LYS A 226 -8.47 18.24 -5.76
C LYS A 226 -7.15 17.60 -6.19
N ILE A 227 -6.29 18.36 -6.87
CA ILE A 227 -4.95 17.90 -7.26
C ILE A 227 -4.08 17.65 -6.01
N GLU A 228 -4.16 18.52 -5.00
CA GLU A 228 -3.46 18.35 -3.73
C GLU A 228 -3.90 17.09 -2.99
N GLU A 229 -5.21 16.83 -2.90
CA GLU A 229 -5.73 15.63 -2.26
C GLU A 229 -5.34 14.36 -3.04
N ASP A 230 -5.39 14.38 -4.37
CA ASP A 230 -4.95 13.24 -5.20
C ASP A 230 -3.45 12.94 -4.99
N ILE A 231 -2.59 13.97 -4.91
CA ILE A 231 -1.16 13.82 -4.61
C ILE A 231 -0.97 13.27 -3.19
N ARG A 232 -1.74 13.78 -2.21
CA ARG A 232 -1.68 13.31 -0.83
C ARG A 232 -2.02 11.84 -0.74
N GLN A 233 -3.11 11.41 -1.38
CA GLN A 233 -3.52 10.01 -1.43
C GLN A 233 -2.45 9.15 -2.09
N HIS A 234 -1.90 9.59 -3.22
CA HIS A 234 -0.83 8.86 -3.89
C HIS A 234 0.41 8.67 -3.00
N ASN A 235 0.84 9.72 -2.30
CA ASN A 235 1.96 9.64 -1.37
C ASN A 235 1.67 8.69 -0.19
N VAL A 236 0.43 8.66 0.30
CA VAL A 236 0.00 7.72 1.35
C VAL A 236 0.02 6.28 0.85
N GLU A 237 -0.49 6.02 -0.36
CA GLU A 237 -0.48 4.71 -1.01
C GLU A 237 0.93 4.21 -1.30
N GLU A 238 1.81 5.09 -1.79
CA GLU A 238 3.21 4.76 -2.07
C GLU A 238 3.94 4.42 -0.77
N ASN A 239 3.79 5.25 0.28
CA ASN A 239 4.36 4.98 1.59
C ASN A 239 3.82 3.65 2.19
N MET A 240 2.53 3.36 2.01
CA MET A 240 1.92 2.10 2.42
C MET A 240 2.56 0.92 1.69
N THR A 241 2.75 1.03 0.38
CA THR A 241 3.36 0.00 -0.47
C THR A 241 4.81 -0.26 -0.03
N ILE A 242 5.59 0.80 0.17
CA ILE A 242 6.96 0.71 0.68
C ILE A 242 6.99 0.03 2.05
N ALA A 243 6.09 0.40 2.96
CA ALA A 243 6.02 -0.21 4.27
C ALA A 243 5.69 -1.71 4.19
N MET A 244 4.79 -2.12 3.29
CA MET A 244 4.46 -3.53 3.09
C MET A 244 5.63 -4.36 2.54
N GLU A 245 6.49 -3.75 1.71
CA GLU A 245 7.66 -4.42 1.15
C GLU A 245 8.84 -4.47 2.14
N GLU A 246 9.16 -3.35 2.77
CA GLU A 246 10.37 -3.20 3.60
C GLU A 246 10.15 -3.60 5.07
N ALA A 247 8.93 -3.45 5.59
CA ALA A 247 8.61 -3.72 6.99
C ALA A 247 7.26 -4.45 7.15
N PRO A 248 7.09 -5.65 6.57
CA PRO A 248 5.85 -6.42 6.67
C PRO A 248 5.46 -6.72 8.14
N GLU A 249 6.45 -6.81 9.03
CA GLU A 249 6.28 -6.98 10.48
C GLU A 249 5.46 -5.84 11.12
N SER A 250 5.51 -4.62 10.55
CA SER A 250 4.74 -3.46 11.05
C SER A 250 3.23 -3.63 10.87
N PHE A 251 2.83 -4.54 9.97
CA PHE A 251 1.43 -4.90 9.73
C PHE A 251 1.02 -6.15 10.53
N GLY A 252 1.99 -6.83 11.14
CA GLY A 252 1.76 -7.95 12.03
C GLY A 252 1.26 -7.47 13.40
N GLN A 253 0.25 -8.14 13.93
CA GLN A 253 -0.19 -7.92 15.30
C GLN A 253 0.86 -8.49 16.27
N VAL A 254 1.48 -7.64 17.08
CA VAL A 254 2.51 -8.07 18.03
C VAL A 254 1.85 -8.79 19.22
N VAL A 255 2.28 -10.02 19.47
CA VAL A 255 1.82 -10.82 20.61
C VAL A 255 2.36 -10.21 21.90
N MET A 256 1.45 -9.93 22.83
CA MET A 256 1.79 -9.36 24.13
C MET A 256 2.56 -10.35 25.02
N LEU A 257 3.43 -9.83 25.88
CA LEU A 257 4.30 -10.63 26.74
C LEU A 257 3.53 -11.18 27.95
N TYR A 258 3.31 -12.48 27.98
CA TYR A 258 2.73 -13.18 29.13
C TYR A 258 3.65 -14.29 29.60
N ILE A 259 3.62 -14.59 30.90
CA ILE A 259 4.29 -15.74 31.49
C ILE A 259 3.33 -16.56 32.35
N ASN A 260 3.61 -17.85 32.50
CA ASN A 260 2.94 -18.67 33.49
C ASN A 260 3.58 -18.46 34.87
N CYS A 261 2.74 -18.26 35.88
CA CYS A 261 3.16 -18.28 37.27
C CYS A 261 2.10 -18.97 38.13
N LYS A 262 2.40 -19.17 39.41
CA LYS A 262 1.42 -19.64 40.39
C LYS A 262 1.41 -18.74 41.60
N VAL A 263 0.21 -18.48 42.12
CA VAL A 263 0.02 -17.74 43.37
C VAL A 263 -0.75 -18.63 44.31
N ASN A 264 -0.16 -18.93 45.46
CA ASN A 264 -0.74 -19.87 46.43
C ASN A 264 -1.12 -21.23 45.79
N GLY A 265 -0.31 -21.71 44.84
CA GLY A 265 -0.53 -22.98 44.12
C GLY A 265 -1.49 -22.89 42.92
N HIS A 266 -2.22 -21.79 42.74
CA HIS A 266 -3.16 -21.61 41.62
C HIS A 266 -2.44 -21.03 40.39
N PRO A 267 -2.66 -21.57 39.17
CA PRO A 267 -2.05 -21.04 37.97
C PRO A 267 -2.61 -19.67 37.60
N VAL A 268 -1.72 -18.77 37.19
CA VAL A 268 -2.00 -17.39 36.80
C VAL A 268 -1.17 -17.05 35.57
N LYS A 269 -1.77 -16.36 34.61
CA LYS A 269 -1.05 -15.78 33.47
C LYS A 269 -0.78 -14.32 33.78
N ALA A 270 0.49 -13.97 33.95
CA ALA A 270 0.90 -12.61 34.29
C ALA A 270 1.31 -11.87 33.01
N PHE A 271 0.68 -10.72 32.76
CA PHE A 271 1.08 -9.78 31.72
C PHE A 271 2.35 -9.03 32.15
N VAL A 272 3.41 -9.05 31.34
CA VAL A 272 4.69 -8.42 31.65
C VAL A 272 4.74 -7.04 31.01
N ASP A 273 4.73 -5.99 31.84
CA ASP A 273 4.65 -4.61 31.37
C ASP A 273 5.66 -3.71 32.09
N SER A 274 6.73 -3.34 31.39
CA SER A 274 7.74 -2.40 31.89
C SER A 274 7.26 -0.94 31.92
N GLY A 275 6.17 -0.62 31.21
CA GLY A 275 5.54 0.70 31.20
C GLY A 275 4.68 0.95 32.44
N ALA A 276 4.21 -0.10 33.11
CA ALA A 276 3.47 0.01 34.36
C ALA A 276 4.41 0.22 35.56
N GLN A 277 4.16 1.28 36.33
CA GLN A 277 4.95 1.55 37.54
C GLN A 277 4.73 0.51 38.65
N MET A 278 3.52 -0.02 38.77
CA MET A 278 3.12 -0.92 39.85
C MET A 278 2.62 -2.27 39.32
N THR A 279 2.94 -3.32 40.05
CA THR A 279 2.34 -4.65 39.86
C THR A 279 0.93 -4.67 40.41
N ILE A 280 0.01 -5.25 39.65
CA ILE A 280 -1.42 -5.26 39.95
C ILE A 280 -1.99 -6.67 39.79
N MET A 281 -2.98 -7.02 40.59
CA MET A 281 -3.78 -8.24 40.45
C MET A 281 -5.27 -7.92 40.53
N SER A 282 -6.09 -8.59 39.73
CA SER A 282 -7.55 -8.43 39.79
C SER A 282 -8.13 -9.04 41.07
N GLN A 283 -9.26 -8.51 41.53
CA GLN A 283 -9.98 -9.05 42.67
C GLN A 283 -10.40 -10.51 42.42
N ALA A 284 -10.90 -10.81 41.22
CA ALA A 284 -11.28 -12.18 40.84
C ALA A 284 -10.10 -13.16 40.93
N CYS A 285 -8.90 -12.74 40.49
CA CYS A 285 -7.69 -13.55 40.63
C CYS A 285 -7.29 -13.72 42.11
N ALA A 286 -7.37 -12.67 42.92
CA ALA A 286 -7.05 -12.74 44.36
C ALA A 286 -8.01 -13.65 45.14
N GLU A 287 -9.29 -13.67 44.78
CA GLU A 287 -10.30 -14.60 45.30
C GLU A 287 -10.01 -16.04 44.88
N ARG A 288 -9.76 -16.26 43.58
CA ARG A 288 -9.43 -17.59 43.03
C ARG A 288 -8.15 -18.18 43.60
N CYS A 289 -7.13 -17.34 43.82
CA CYS A 289 -5.87 -17.76 44.45
C CYS A 289 -6.01 -17.90 45.97
N ASN A 290 -7.18 -17.60 46.54
CA ASN A 290 -7.44 -17.58 47.97
C ASN A 290 -6.37 -16.77 48.71
N ILE A 291 -6.19 -15.50 48.36
CA ILE A 291 -5.29 -14.56 49.05
C ILE A 291 -5.99 -13.30 49.53
N MET A 292 -7.32 -13.22 49.44
CA MET A 292 -8.11 -12.08 49.92
C MET A 292 -7.86 -11.73 51.39
N ARG A 293 -7.49 -12.71 52.23
CA ARG A 293 -7.09 -12.51 53.63
C ARG A 293 -5.83 -11.64 53.81
N LEU A 294 -5.00 -11.50 52.78
CA LEU A 294 -3.74 -10.75 52.80
C LEU A 294 -3.92 -9.30 52.34
N VAL A 295 -5.12 -8.94 51.85
CA VAL A 295 -5.39 -7.63 51.25
C VAL A 295 -5.61 -6.60 52.34
N ASP A 296 -4.68 -5.65 52.47
CA ASP A 296 -4.79 -4.51 53.36
C ASP A 296 -5.68 -3.42 52.73
N ARG A 297 -6.92 -3.33 53.20
CA ARG A 297 -7.91 -2.35 52.72
C ARG A 297 -7.62 -0.90 53.14
N ARG A 298 -6.65 -0.66 54.03
CA ARG A 298 -6.23 0.72 54.36
C ARG A 298 -5.57 1.42 53.15
N TRP A 299 -5.12 0.62 52.19
CA TRP A 299 -4.56 1.07 50.92
C TRP A 299 -5.61 1.10 49.80
N ALA A 300 -6.90 0.99 50.14
CA ALA A 300 -7.98 1.20 49.19
C ALA A 300 -8.00 2.66 48.73
N GLY A 301 -8.37 2.87 47.47
CA GLY A 301 -8.36 4.20 46.87
C GLY A 301 -8.74 4.16 45.40
N ILE A 302 -8.54 5.28 44.72
CA ILE A 302 -8.80 5.39 43.29
C ILE A 302 -7.47 5.61 42.59
N ALA A 303 -7.07 4.66 41.74
CA ALA A 303 -5.91 4.82 40.87
C ALA A 303 -6.30 5.77 39.73
N LYS A 304 -5.65 6.93 39.66
CA LYS A 304 -5.72 7.82 38.51
C LYS A 304 -4.53 7.51 37.59
N GLY A 305 -4.81 6.87 36.45
CA GLY A 305 -3.84 6.53 35.40
C GLY A 305 -4.48 6.63 34.02
N VAL A 306 -4.22 5.67 33.12
CA VAL A 306 -4.93 5.49 31.83
C VAL A 306 -6.37 5.01 32.07
N GLY A 307 -7.15 5.80 32.83
CA GLY A 307 -8.46 5.45 33.37
C GLY A 307 -8.57 5.65 34.88
N THR A 308 -9.80 5.61 35.38
CA THR A 308 -10.13 5.65 36.81
C THR A 308 -10.45 4.23 37.25
N GLN A 309 -9.58 3.62 38.07
CA GLN A 309 -9.80 2.26 38.56
C GLN A 309 -9.83 2.22 40.09
N LYS A 310 -10.76 1.45 40.65
CA LYS A 310 -10.94 1.30 42.10
C LYS A 310 -9.96 0.27 42.65
N ILE A 311 -9.05 0.73 43.50
CA ILE A 311 -8.13 -0.10 44.27
C ILE A 311 -8.87 -0.60 45.51
N ILE A 312 -9.01 -1.92 45.63
CA ILE A 312 -9.63 -2.59 46.78
C ILE A 312 -8.69 -2.60 47.99
N GLY A 313 -7.38 -2.70 47.75
CA GLY A 313 -6.36 -2.70 48.78
C GLY A 313 -5.00 -3.13 48.22
N ARG A 314 -4.06 -3.44 49.11
CA ARG A 314 -2.71 -3.88 48.72
C ARG A 314 -2.30 -5.16 49.44
N VAL A 315 -1.67 -6.07 48.71
CA VAL A 315 -0.95 -7.21 49.28
C VAL A 315 0.50 -6.78 49.45
N HIS A 316 0.96 -6.69 50.70
CA HIS A 316 2.32 -6.23 51.01
C HIS A 316 3.38 -7.27 50.67
N LEU A 317 3.04 -8.55 50.83
CA LEU A 317 3.94 -9.66 50.55
C LEU A 317 3.12 -10.92 50.22
N ALA A 318 3.34 -11.48 49.03
CA ALA A 318 2.90 -12.82 48.65
C ALA A 318 3.98 -13.48 47.80
N GLN A 319 4.06 -14.81 47.87
CA GLN A 319 4.98 -15.59 47.06
C GLN A 319 4.35 -15.84 45.68
N VAL A 320 4.99 -15.33 44.63
CA VAL A 320 4.66 -15.62 43.24
C VAL A 320 5.65 -16.66 42.76
N GLN A 321 5.15 -17.86 42.46
CA GLN A 321 5.97 -18.93 41.96
C GLN A 321 6.15 -18.81 40.45
N ILE A 322 7.39 -18.72 39.98
CA ILE A 322 7.75 -18.77 38.57
C ILE A 322 8.65 -19.99 38.38
N GLU A 323 8.22 -20.93 37.55
CA GLU A 323 8.85 -22.26 37.47
C GLU A 323 8.99 -22.92 38.86
N GLY A 324 10.23 -23.08 39.35
CA GLY A 324 10.55 -23.63 40.67
C GLY A 324 10.75 -22.59 41.77
N ASP A 325 10.85 -21.29 41.43
CA ASP A 325 11.26 -20.25 42.36
C ASP A 325 10.07 -19.51 42.96
N PHE A 326 10.17 -19.15 44.23
CA PHE A 326 9.18 -18.37 44.96
C PHE A 326 9.68 -16.95 45.14
N LEU A 327 9.10 -16.02 44.38
CA LEU A 327 9.49 -14.62 44.39
C LEU A 327 8.60 -13.82 45.36
N PRO A 328 9.18 -13.14 46.36
CA PRO A 328 8.42 -12.26 47.25
C PRO A 328 8.00 -11.00 46.51
N CYS A 329 6.69 -10.88 46.26
CA CYS A 329 6.10 -9.78 45.50
C CYS A 329 5.06 -9.00 46.32
N SER A 330 4.95 -7.70 46.03
CA SER A 330 3.91 -6.83 46.55
C SER A 330 3.09 -6.27 45.40
N PHE A 331 1.78 -6.19 45.52
CA PHE A 331 0.91 -5.72 44.43
C PHE A 331 -0.41 -5.16 44.94
N SER A 332 -0.98 -4.24 44.16
CA SER A 332 -2.29 -3.64 44.44
C SER A 332 -3.40 -4.52 43.86
N ILE A 333 -4.56 -4.56 44.54
CA ILE A 333 -5.74 -5.30 44.08
C ILE A 333 -6.75 -4.34 43.48
N LEU A 334 -7.16 -4.59 42.24
CA LEU A 334 -8.13 -3.77 41.50
C LEU A 334 -9.42 -4.56 41.28
N GLU A 335 -10.57 -3.88 41.34
CA GLU A 335 -11.90 -4.49 41.21
C GLU A 335 -12.13 -5.00 39.80
N ASP A 336 -12.07 -4.10 38.82
CA ASP A 336 -12.37 -4.38 37.41
C ASP A 336 -11.10 -4.27 36.57
N GLN A 337 -10.56 -5.43 36.16
CA GLN A 337 -9.40 -5.51 35.30
C GLN A 337 -9.51 -6.74 34.38
N PRO A 338 -9.30 -6.62 33.06
CA PRO A 338 -9.50 -7.73 32.13
C PRO A 338 -8.49 -8.88 32.29
N MET A 339 -7.28 -8.59 32.76
CA MET A 339 -6.23 -9.59 33.00
C MET A 339 -6.17 -9.97 34.49
N ASP A 340 -5.72 -11.19 34.76
CA ASP A 340 -5.58 -11.68 36.14
C ASP A 340 -4.50 -10.94 36.93
N MET A 341 -3.32 -10.76 36.33
CA MET A 341 -2.16 -10.17 36.97
C MET A 341 -1.32 -9.42 35.95
N LEU A 342 -0.83 -8.25 36.35
CA LEU A 342 0.14 -7.43 35.61
C LEU A 342 1.41 -7.32 36.44
N LEU A 343 2.52 -7.80 35.90
CA LEU A 343 3.86 -7.69 36.47
C LEU A 343 4.52 -6.41 36.00
N GLY A 344 4.52 -5.41 36.89
CA GLY A 344 5.00 -4.07 36.62
C GLY A 344 6.51 -3.90 36.86
N LEU A 345 7.00 -2.71 36.54
CA LEU A 345 8.40 -2.33 36.65
C LEU A 345 8.94 -2.41 38.09
N ASP A 346 8.08 -2.22 39.10
CA ASP A 346 8.45 -2.35 40.51
C ASP A 346 8.99 -3.75 40.85
N MET A 347 8.29 -4.81 40.44
CA MET A 347 8.70 -6.20 40.69
C MET A 347 9.77 -6.66 39.69
N LEU A 348 9.72 -6.20 38.44
CA LEU A 348 10.77 -6.46 37.45
C LEU A 348 12.13 -5.93 37.92
N LYS A 349 12.19 -4.70 38.44
CA LYS A 349 13.43 -4.14 39.00
C LYS A 349 13.84 -4.84 40.30
N ARG A 350 12.89 -5.14 41.18
CA ARG A 350 13.16 -5.79 42.47
C ARG A 350 13.86 -7.14 42.29
N HIS A 351 13.43 -7.93 41.31
CA HIS A 351 14.00 -9.26 41.02
C HIS A 351 15.02 -9.25 39.89
N GLN A 352 15.49 -8.05 39.49
CA GLN A 352 16.50 -7.84 38.46
C GLN A 352 16.19 -8.59 37.15
N CYS A 353 14.92 -8.59 36.74
CA CYS A 353 14.47 -9.33 35.58
C CYS A 353 15.06 -8.77 34.27
N SER A 354 15.30 -9.66 33.31
CA SER A 354 15.68 -9.31 31.95
C SER A 354 14.65 -9.85 30.97
N ILE A 355 14.03 -8.94 30.21
CA ILE A 355 13.09 -9.28 29.13
C ILE A 355 13.93 -9.57 27.88
N ASP A 356 14.17 -10.85 27.59
CA ASP A 356 14.95 -11.27 26.43
C ASP A 356 14.01 -11.61 25.26
N LEU A 357 13.79 -10.62 24.40
CA LEU A 357 12.97 -10.77 23.20
C LEU A 357 13.67 -11.58 22.10
N LYS A 358 15.01 -11.71 22.15
CA LYS A 358 15.76 -12.52 21.17
C LYS A 358 15.55 -14.01 21.42
N LYS A 359 15.52 -14.42 22.68
CA LYS A 359 15.23 -15.81 23.09
C LYS A 359 13.76 -16.06 23.42
N ASN A 360 12.94 -15.01 23.45
CA ASN A 360 11.54 -15.02 23.85
C ASN A 360 11.31 -15.59 25.27
N LEU A 361 12.08 -15.09 26.24
CA LEU A 361 12.01 -15.49 27.64
C LEU A 361 12.14 -14.32 28.62
N LEU A 362 11.59 -14.51 29.81
CA LEU A 362 11.85 -13.67 30.97
C LEU A 362 12.88 -14.37 31.87
N LEU A 363 14.05 -13.74 32.05
CA LEU A 363 15.06 -14.18 32.99
C LEU A 363 14.84 -13.48 34.33
N ILE A 364 14.80 -14.23 35.42
CA ILE A 364 14.77 -13.72 36.79
C ILE A 364 16.21 -13.53 37.27
N GLY A 365 16.69 -12.30 37.37
CA GLY A 365 18.12 -12.03 37.63
C GLY A 365 18.60 -12.50 39.00
N THR A 366 17.73 -12.50 40.01
CA THR A 366 18.11 -12.93 41.37
C THR A 366 18.38 -14.42 41.50
N THR A 367 17.74 -15.26 40.68
CA THR A 367 17.84 -16.72 40.76
C THR A 367 18.46 -17.36 39.51
N GLY A 368 18.50 -16.64 38.39
CA GLY A 368 18.91 -17.16 37.09
C GLY A 368 17.85 -18.01 36.38
N THR A 369 16.64 -18.11 36.95
CA THR A 369 15.56 -18.89 36.36
C THR A 369 15.02 -18.22 35.10
N GLU A 370 14.80 -19.02 34.06
CA GLU A 370 14.24 -18.60 32.79
C GLU A 370 12.82 -19.16 32.65
N THR A 371 11.86 -18.32 32.27
CA THR A 371 10.51 -18.75 31.87
C THR A 371 10.19 -18.21 30.48
N ARG A 372 9.53 -19.00 29.64
CA ARG A 372 9.23 -18.62 28.26
C ARG A 372 8.00 -17.71 28.21
N PHE A 373 8.00 -16.75 27.29
CA PHE A 373 6.77 -16.03 26.99
C PHE A 373 5.76 -16.96 26.30
N LEU A 374 4.48 -16.77 26.62
CA LEU A 374 3.39 -17.55 26.07
C LEU A 374 3.22 -17.29 24.57
N SER A 375 2.84 -18.32 23.84
CA SER A 375 2.41 -18.19 22.45
C SER A 375 1.00 -17.57 22.36
N GLU A 376 0.64 -17.07 21.18
CA GLU A 376 -0.68 -16.47 20.93
C GLU A 376 -1.85 -17.39 21.32
N ALA A 377 -1.73 -18.69 21.02
CA ALA A 377 -2.74 -19.70 21.34
C ALA A 377 -2.95 -19.89 22.85
N GLU A 378 -1.94 -19.54 23.65
CA GLU A 378 -1.95 -19.68 25.10
C GLU A 378 -2.37 -18.38 25.81
N LEU A 379 -2.67 -17.31 25.08
CA LEU A 379 -3.08 -16.05 25.68
C LEU A 379 -4.51 -16.10 26.26
N PRO A 380 -4.80 -15.34 27.33
CA PRO A 380 -6.16 -15.11 27.79
C PRO A 380 -7.06 -14.55 26.69
N GLU A 381 -8.37 -14.84 26.72
CA GLU A 381 -9.33 -14.33 25.73
C GLU A 381 -9.29 -12.81 25.59
N CYS A 382 -9.17 -12.06 26.69
CA CYS A 382 -9.06 -10.61 26.65
C CYS A 382 -7.84 -10.11 25.85
N ALA A 383 -6.72 -10.85 25.88
CA ALA A 383 -5.50 -10.51 25.15
C ALA A 383 -5.55 -10.96 23.68
N ARG A 384 -6.33 -12.01 23.38
CA ARG A 384 -6.62 -12.43 22.00
C ARG A 384 -7.61 -11.49 21.31
N LEU A 385 -8.63 -11.03 22.03
CA LEU A 385 -9.73 -10.22 21.49
C LEU A 385 -9.42 -8.73 21.41
N ALA A 386 -8.62 -8.16 22.31
CA ALA A 386 -8.26 -6.73 22.26
C ALA A 386 -7.49 -6.33 20.98
N TYR A 387 -6.98 -7.31 20.24
CA TYR A 387 -6.13 -7.06 19.07
C TYR A 387 -6.48 -7.93 17.85
N GLY A 388 -7.31 -8.98 17.98
CA GLY A 388 -7.73 -9.80 16.84
C GLY A 388 -8.64 -9.04 15.85
N PRO A 389 -8.86 -9.56 14.63
CA PRO A 389 -9.68 -8.91 13.60
C PRO A 389 -11.14 -8.68 14.03
N GLU A 390 -11.63 -9.41 15.03
CA GLU A 390 -12.97 -9.26 15.64
C GLU A 390 -13.03 -8.19 16.75
N GLY A 391 -11.88 -7.68 17.21
CA GLY A 391 -11.75 -6.68 18.28
C GLY A 391 -11.86 -5.23 17.82
N ARG A 392 -11.86 -4.98 16.51
CA ARG A 392 -12.32 -3.71 15.95
C ARG A 392 -13.85 -3.64 16.06
N GLU A 393 -14.36 -3.43 17.27
CA GLU A 393 -15.60 -2.67 17.41
C GLU A 393 -15.25 -1.20 17.07
N ASP A 394 -15.04 -0.91 15.78
CA ASP A 394 -14.86 0.45 15.22
C ASP A 394 -16.08 1.35 15.53
N THR A 395 -17.18 0.79 16.01
CA THR A 395 -18.41 1.53 16.33
C THR A 395 -18.30 2.41 17.57
N ARG A 396 -17.51 2.06 18.60
CA ARG A 396 -17.49 2.86 19.85
C ARG A 396 -16.53 4.04 19.83
N THR A 397 -15.43 3.95 19.07
CA THR A 397 -14.47 5.04 18.94
C THR A 397 -14.99 6.14 18.03
N ASP A 398 -15.71 5.78 16.97
CA ASP A 398 -16.30 6.74 16.03
C ASP A 398 -17.47 7.51 16.68
N GLU A 399 -18.33 6.84 17.45
CA GLU A 399 -19.43 7.50 18.17
C GLU A 399 -18.94 8.50 19.24
N VAL A 400 -17.81 8.22 19.89
CA VAL A 400 -17.23 9.12 20.90
C VAL A 400 -16.53 10.30 20.22
N ALA A 401 -15.80 10.06 19.12
CA ALA A 401 -15.16 11.12 18.34
C ALA A 401 -16.18 12.06 17.68
N ASP A 402 -17.25 11.53 17.09
CA ASP A 402 -18.34 12.32 16.51
C ASP A 402 -19.07 13.15 17.56
N ARG A 403 -19.24 12.63 18.78
CA ARG A 403 -19.86 13.35 19.88
C ARG A 403 -18.97 14.49 20.39
N GLU A 404 -17.67 14.27 20.52
CA GLU A 404 -16.71 15.32 20.91
C GLU A 404 -16.61 16.41 19.84
N LEU A 405 -16.64 16.03 18.55
CA LEU A 405 -16.64 16.98 17.43
C LEU A 405 -17.94 17.82 17.40
N ALA A 406 -19.09 17.19 17.64
CA ALA A 406 -20.37 17.89 17.71
C ALA A 406 -20.43 18.87 18.89
N GLU A 407 -19.88 18.51 20.06
CA GLU A 407 -19.79 19.40 21.22
C GLU A 407 -18.83 20.58 20.96
N ALA A 408 -17.70 20.34 20.29
CA ALA A 408 -16.76 21.40 19.91
C ALA A 408 -17.41 22.40 18.93
N LEU A 409 -18.12 21.91 17.91
CA LEU A 409 -18.85 22.73 16.96
C LEU A 409 -19.95 23.56 17.64
N GLN A 410 -20.70 22.97 18.58
CA GLN A 410 -21.73 23.71 19.34
C GLN A 410 -21.15 24.82 20.22
N ARG A 411 -19.98 24.60 20.84
CA ARG A 411 -19.29 25.64 21.62
C ARG A 411 -18.81 26.77 20.73
N SER A 412 -18.21 26.46 19.57
CA SER A 412 -17.80 27.50 18.62
C SER A 412 -18.98 28.31 18.09
N ILE A 413 -20.15 27.70 17.89
CA ILE A 413 -21.38 28.42 17.48
C ILE A 413 -21.87 29.35 18.61
N HIS A 414 -21.77 28.95 19.88
CA HIS A 414 -22.14 29.80 21.02
C HIS A 414 -21.16 30.98 21.23
N GLU A 415 -19.87 30.78 20.97
CA GLU A 415 -18.85 31.83 21.09
C GLU A 415 -18.82 32.79 19.89
N SER A 416 -19.45 32.42 18.77
CA SER A 416 -19.51 33.23 17.53
C SER A 416 -20.82 34.03 17.36
N GLY A 417 -21.71 34.04 18.35
CA GLY A 417 -22.96 34.83 18.32
C GLY A 417 -22.68 36.33 18.46
N PRO A 418 -23.40 37.21 17.71
CA PRO A 418 -23.03 38.60 17.55
C PRO A 418 -23.20 39.39 18.87
N HIS A 419 -22.14 40.10 19.26
CA HIS A 419 -22.22 41.21 20.22
C HIS A 419 -22.91 42.43 19.60
#